data_AF-A0A3Q0KG07-F1
#
_entry.id   AF-A0A3Q0KG07-F1
#
_cell.length_a   1.000
_cell.length_b   1.000
_cell.length_c   1.000
_cell.angle_alpha   90.00
_cell.angle_beta   90.00
_cell.angle_gamma   90.00
#
_symmetry.space_group_name_H-M   'P 1'
#
loop_
_entity.id
_entity.type
_entity.pdbx_description
1 polymer ?
#
loop_
_entity_poly.entity_id
_entity_poly.type
_entity_poly.pdbx_seq_one_letter_code
_entity_poly.pdbx_strand_id
1 'polypeptide(L)'
;MLLLVFTLQDSRMASHLATHVSTVVLGLLFILPGIVKTVRLNTTLYREMLKTFKNFTEVSPLRHIGVIPSPQIYMQSMGVFELLLGTTLVVGHVSFKKFACLGIMALMLLTTYCQVALKDYSATIVPCGYFCLLSRLYFSLDKIESRRVK
;
A
#
# COMPACT_ATOMS: atom_id res chain seq x y z
N MET A 1 35.90 7.45 21.03
CA MET A 1 34.73 6.59 21.34
C MET A 1 33.43 7.40 21.47
N LEU A 2 33.39 8.49 22.26
CA LEU A 2 32.18 9.30 22.48
C LEU A 2 31.58 9.91 21.20
N LEU A 3 32.41 10.53 20.35
CA LEU A 3 31.97 11.08 19.05
C LEU A 3 31.38 10.02 18.12
N LEU A 4 31.91 8.80 18.14
CA LEU A 4 31.40 7.69 17.34
C LEU A 4 30.06 7.18 17.88
N VAL A 5 29.86 7.18 19.20
CA VAL A 5 28.56 6.87 19.81
C VAL A 5 27.54 7.95 19.42
N PHE A 6 27.91 9.23 19.47
CA PHE A 6 27.04 10.35 19.10
C PHE A 6 26.63 10.29 17.62
N THR A 7 27.57 10.12 16.69
CA THR A 7 27.25 10.00 15.26
C THR A 7 26.42 8.77 14.93
N LEU A 8 26.64 7.65 15.63
CA LEU A 8 25.81 6.46 15.51
C LEU A 8 24.42 6.64 16.14
N GLN A 9 24.29 7.47 17.18
CA GLN A 9 23.01 7.82 17.78
C GLN A 9 22.19 8.70 16.82
N ASP A 10 22.80 9.72 16.24
CA ASP A 10 22.16 10.61 15.24
C ASP A 10 21.70 9.81 14.01
N SER A 11 22.57 8.93 13.50
CA SER A 11 22.24 8.08 12.34
C SER A 11 21.08 7.13 12.65
N ARG A 12 21.02 6.60 13.89
CA ARG A 12 19.91 5.76 14.33
C ARG A 12 18.63 6.58 14.43
N MET A 13 18.65 7.71 15.12
CA MET A 13 17.49 8.60 15.27
C MET A 13 16.94 9.04 13.91
N ALA A 14 17.82 9.41 12.98
CA ALA A 14 17.45 9.76 11.62
C ALA A 14 16.75 8.58 10.90
N SER A 15 17.25 7.35 11.04
CA SER A 15 16.62 6.17 10.43
C SER A 15 15.23 5.85 11.02
N HIS A 16 15.07 6.00 12.33
CA HIS A 16 13.77 5.83 13.00
C HIS A 16 12.79 6.90 12.53
N LEU A 17 13.18 8.18 12.55
CA LEU A 17 12.36 9.28 12.09
C LEU A 17 11.97 9.12 10.62
N ALA A 18 12.91 8.78 9.74
CA ALA A 18 12.65 8.54 8.33
C ALA A 18 11.64 7.41 8.11
N THR A 19 11.76 6.32 8.88
CA THR A 19 10.81 5.20 8.82
C THR A 19 9.42 5.64 9.31
N HIS A 20 9.35 6.39 10.41
CA HIS A 20 8.08 6.93 10.92
C HIS A 20 7.40 7.85 9.92
N VAL A 21 8.12 8.84 9.38
CA VAL A 21 7.61 9.75 8.35
C VAL A 21 7.14 8.96 7.12
N SER A 22 7.92 7.99 6.66
CA SER A 22 7.55 7.14 5.52
C SER A 22 6.27 6.34 5.77
N THR A 23 6.08 5.79 6.99
CA THR A 23 4.86 5.05 7.34
C THR A 23 3.63 5.95 7.33
N VAL A 24 3.76 7.19 7.80
CA VAL A 24 2.66 8.16 7.83
C VAL A 24 2.32 8.61 6.41
N VAL A 25 3.32 9.02 5.62
CA VAL A 25 3.12 9.49 4.25
C VAL A 25 2.53 8.37 3.38
N LEU A 26 3.12 7.18 3.39
CA LEU A 26 2.59 6.04 2.62
C LEU A 26 1.20 5.64 3.13
N GLY A 27 0.98 5.60 4.44
CA GLY A 27 -0.33 5.28 5.02
C GLY A 27 -1.42 6.25 4.53
N LEU A 28 -1.15 7.55 4.55
CA LEU A 28 -2.07 8.57 4.03
C LEU A 28 -2.30 8.43 2.52
N LEU A 29 -1.26 8.11 1.74
CA LEU A 29 -1.36 7.87 0.30
C LEU A 29 -2.25 6.65 -0.05
N PHE A 30 -2.43 5.71 0.87
CA PHE A 30 -3.38 4.59 0.70
C PHE A 30 -4.76 4.87 1.31
N ILE A 31 -4.83 5.67 2.38
CA ILE A 31 -6.12 6.06 2.97
C ILE A 31 -6.92 6.92 1.99
N LEU A 32 -6.31 7.93 1.38
CA LEU A 32 -7.01 8.83 0.45
C LEU A 32 -7.72 8.10 -0.72
N PRO A 33 -7.06 7.27 -1.54
CA PRO A 33 -7.73 6.51 -2.60
C PRO A 33 -8.72 5.50 -2.04
N GLY A 34 -8.47 4.94 -0.85
CA GLY A 34 -9.42 4.07 -0.17
C GLY A 34 -10.74 4.77 0.17
N ILE A 35 -10.70 6.01 0.66
CA ILE A 35 -11.90 6.84 0.88
C ILE A 35 -12.61 7.09 -0.45
N VAL A 36 -11.88 7.48 -1.49
CA VAL A 36 -12.47 7.77 -2.82
C VAL A 36 -13.14 6.52 -3.43
N LYS A 37 -12.59 5.31 -3.18
CA LYS A 37 -13.17 4.05 -3.65
C LYS A 37 -14.39 3.59 -2.86
N THR A 38 -14.43 3.89 -1.58
CA THR A 38 -15.52 3.46 -0.68
C THR A 38 -16.68 4.45 -0.66
N VAL A 39 -16.39 5.75 -0.68
CA VAL A 39 -17.36 6.84 -0.61
C VAL A 39 -17.55 7.46 -1.99
N ARG A 40 -18.81 7.63 -2.41
CA ARG A 40 -19.16 8.30 -3.67
C ARG A 40 -19.01 9.83 -3.54
N LEU A 41 -17.77 10.31 -3.46
CA LEU A 41 -17.47 11.74 -3.31
C LEU A 41 -17.93 12.56 -4.52
N ASN A 42 -17.72 12.04 -5.74
CA ASN A 42 -18.14 12.67 -6.98
C ASN A 42 -18.64 11.61 -7.96
N THR A 43 -19.85 11.79 -8.50
CA THR A 43 -20.48 10.83 -9.41
C THR A 43 -19.66 10.62 -10.69
N THR A 44 -19.03 11.68 -11.22
CA THR A 44 -18.20 11.60 -12.42
C THR A 44 -16.95 10.77 -12.16
N LEU A 45 -16.22 11.07 -11.07
CA LEU A 45 -15.02 10.29 -10.68
C LEU A 45 -15.39 8.83 -10.38
N TYR A 46 -16.49 8.60 -9.68
CA TYR A 46 -16.97 7.26 -9.37
C TYR A 46 -17.28 6.45 -10.65
N ARG A 47 -17.89 7.07 -11.65
CA ARG A 47 -18.17 6.41 -12.95
C ARG A 47 -16.89 6.06 -13.68
N GLU A 48 -15.91 6.95 -13.73
CA GLU A 48 -14.63 6.66 -14.38
C GLU A 48 -13.87 5.54 -13.68
N MET A 49 -13.81 5.56 -12.34
CA MET A 49 -13.21 4.47 -11.57
C MET A 49 -13.95 3.15 -11.77
N LEU A 50 -15.29 3.18 -11.81
CA LEU A 50 -16.09 1.98 -12.03
C LEU A 50 -15.83 1.37 -13.41
N LYS A 51 -15.59 2.18 -14.45
CA LYS A 51 -15.14 1.68 -15.77
C LYS A 51 -13.80 0.97 -15.67
N THR A 52 -12.82 1.56 -14.96
CA THR A 52 -11.51 0.93 -14.74
C THR A 52 -11.65 -0.40 -13.98
N PHE A 53 -12.43 -0.41 -12.90
CA PHE A 53 -12.67 -1.62 -12.11
C PHE A 53 -13.46 -2.69 -12.86
N LYS A 54 -14.36 -2.29 -13.79
CA LYS A 54 -15.00 -3.21 -14.72
C LYS A 54 -13.96 -3.94 -15.58
N ASN A 55 -13.02 -3.20 -16.17
CA ASN A 55 -11.93 -3.82 -16.92
C ASN A 55 -11.06 -4.72 -16.02
N PHE A 56 -10.80 -4.32 -14.77
CA PHE A 56 -10.06 -5.16 -13.82
C PHE A 56 -10.79 -6.47 -13.51
N THR A 57 -12.13 -6.48 -13.37
CA THR A 57 -12.87 -7.72 -13.12
C THR A 57 -12.77 -8.73 -14.26
N GLU A 58 -12.50 -8.29 -15.50
CA GLU A 58 -12.34 -9.18 -16.65
C GLU A 58 -11.03 -9.96 -16.61
N VAL A 59 -9.96 -9.32 -16.11
CA VAL A 59 -8.59 -9.86 -16.05
C VAL A 59 -8.17 -10.34 -14.65
N SER A 60 -8.96 -10.04 -13.62
CA SER A 60 -8.57 -10.29 -12.22
C SER A 60 -8.29 -11.78 -11.97
N PRO A 61 -7.23 -12.14 -11.21
CA PRO A 61 -6.97 -13.51 -10.83
C PRO A 61 -8.12 -14.10 -9.98
N LEU A 62 -8.96 -13.28 -9.35
CA LEU A 62 -10.18 -13.73 -8.65
C LEU A 62 -11.14 -14.48 -9.58
N ARG A 63 -11.15 -14.12 -10.87
CA ARG A 63 -11.94 -14.83 -11.89
C ARG A 63 -11.47 -16.28 -12.06
N HIS A 64 -10.17 -16.55 -11.87
CA HIS A 64 -9.63 -17.91 -11.90
C HIS A 64 -10.08 -18.74 -10.69
N ILE A 65 -10.48 -18.09 -9.59
CA ILE A 65 -11.07 -18.72 -8.39
C ILE A 65 -12.59 -18.91 -8.56
N GLY A 66 -13.18 -18.48 -9.69
CA GLY A 66 -14.61 -18.64 -9.99
C GLY A 66 -15.53 -17.60 -9.34
N VAL A 67 -14.98 -16.63 -8.61
CA VAL A 67 -15.74 -15.50 -8.06
C VAL A 67 -15.70 -14.38 -9.07
N ILE A 68 -16.87 -14.05 -9.66
CA ILE A 68 -17.04 -12.88 -10.51
C ILE A 68 -17.64 -11.76 -9.65
N PRO A 69 -16.82 -10.94 -8.97
CA PRO A 69 -17.36 -9.85 -8.18
C PRO A 69 -17.99 -8.81 -9.12
N SER A 70 -19.11 -8.23 -8.72
CA SER A 70 -19.59 -7.02 -9.39
C SER A 70 -18.50 -5.94 -9.30
N PRO A 71 -18.29 -5.13 -10.34
CA PRO A 71 -17.20 -4.14 -10.34
C PRO A 71 -17.35 -3.13 -9.21
N GLN A 72 -18.59 -2.87 -8.75
CA GLN A 72 -18.88 -2.05 -7.59
C GLN A 72 -18.35 -2.69 -6.30
N ILE A 73 -18.66 -3.98 -6.06
CA ILE A 73 -18.20 -4.70 -4.87
C ILE A 73 -16.69 -4.87 -4.90
N TYR A 74 -16.11 -5.13 -6.07
CA TYR A 74 -14.66 -5.25 -6.23
C TYR A 74 -13.94 -3.94 -5.90
N MET A 75 -14.43 -2.81 -6.43
CA MET A 75 -13.91 -1.48 -6.13
C MET A 75 -14.02 -1.12 -4.64
N GLN A 76 -15.19 -1.34 -4.04
CA GLN A 76 -15.43 -1.04 -2.63
C GLN A 76 -14.56 -1.92 -1.73
N SER A 77 -14.46 -3.21 -2.01
CA SER A 77 -13.62 -4.15 -1.26
C SER A 77 -12.15 -3.71 -1.28
N MET A 78 -11.60 -3.41 -2.46
CA MET A 78 -10.22 -2.91 -2.58
C MET A 78 -10.04 -1.60 -1.80
N GLY A 79 -11.01 -0.68 -1.86
CA GLY A 79 -10.97 0.54 -1.07
C GLY A 79 -10.98 0.31 0.44
N VAL A 80 -11.79 -0.64 0.93
CA VAL A 80 -11.80 -1.03 2.35
C VAL A 80 -10.46 -1.63 2.77
N PHE A 81 -9.86 -2.50 1.96
CA PHE A 81 -8.53 -3.05 2.26
C PHE A 81 -7.46 -1.95 2.29
N GLU A 82 -7.48 -1.01 1.35
CA GLU A 82 -6.56 0.15 1.35
C GLU A 82 -6.73 1.02 2.61
N LEU A 83 -7.97 1.27 3.04
CA LEU A 83 -8.27 2.00 4.27
C LEU A 83 -7.76 1.27 5.51
N LEU A 84 -8.08 -0.02 5.65
CA LEU A 84 -7.70 -0.83 6.80
C LEU A 84 -6.18 -0.94 6.92
N LEU A 85 -5.51 -1.28 5.82
CA LEU A 85 -4.06 -1.46 5.80
C LEU A 85 -3.34 -0.12 5.91
N GLY A 86 -3.80 0.92 5.22
CA GLY A 86 -3.24 2.27 5.32
C GLY A 86 -3.34 2.84 6.73
N THR A 87 -4.49 2.70 7.38
CA THR A 87 -4.69 3.12 8.78
C THR A 87 -3.81 2.31 9.73
N THR A 88 -3.73 1.00 9.52
CA THR A 88 -2.83 0.12 10.31
C THR A 88 -1.36 0.50 10.13
N LEU A 89 -0.96 0.97 8.94
CA LEU A 89 0.41 1.43 8.68
C LEU A 89 0.75 2.74 9.44
N VAL A 90 -0.23 3.64 9.59
CA VAL A 90 -0.05 4.90 10.34
C VAL A 90 -0.01 4.63 11.85
N VAL A 91 -1.05 3.99 12.38
CA VAL A 91 -1.32 3.88 13.84
C VAL A 91 -0.68 2.64 14.46
N GLY A 92 -0.45 1.59 13.69
CA GLY A 92 -0.09 0.27 14.20
C GLY A 92 1.27 0.21 14.90
N HIS A 93 1.43 -0.81 15.74
CA HIS A 93 2.73 -1.19 16.28
C HIS A 93 3.64 -1.78 15.19
N VAL A 94 4.97 -1.88 15.41
CA VAL A 94 5.95 -2.30 14.38
C VAL A 94 5.54 -3.59 13.66
N SER A 95 5.11 -4.62 14.40
CA SER A 95 4.66 -5.90 13.82
C SER A 95 3.38 -5.76 12.98
N PHE A 96 2.41 -4.95 13.42
CA PHE A 96 1.21 -4.64 12.63
C PHE A 96 1.53 -3.80 11.40
N LYS A 97 2.49 -2.85 11.48
CA LYS A 97 2.97 -2.07 10.34
C LYS A 97 3.62 -2.98 9.28
N LYS A 98 4.39 -3.98 9.70
CA LYS A 98 4.95 -4.98 8.78
C LYS A 98 3.85 -5.78 8.07
N PHE A 99 2.85 -6.26 8.82
CA PHE A 99 1.72 -6.98 8.23
C PHE A 99 0.94 -6.09 7.26
N ALA A 100 0.65 -4.84 7.64
CA ALA A 100 0.00 -3.86 6.78
C ALA A 100 0.82 -3.61 5.51
N CYS A 101 2.14 -3.45 5.63
CA CYS A 101 3.04 -3.26 4.50
C CYS A 101 2.99 -4.45 3.53
N LEU A 102 3.00 -5.69 4.02
CA LEU A 102 2.85 -6.90 3.19
C LEU A 102 1.50 -6.93 2.48
N GLY A 103 0.41 -6.59 3.18
CA GLY A 103 -0.93 -6.50 2.59
C GLY A 103 -0.99 -5.47 1.47
N ILE A 104 -0.44 -4.28 1.68
CA ILE A 104 -0.42 -3.21 0.66
C ILE A 104 0.46 -3.62 -0.52
N MET A 105 1.61 -4.26 -0.28
CA MET A 105 2.44 -4.82 -1.35
C MET A 105 1.67 -5.82 -2.21
N ALA A 106 0.88 -6.70 -1.58
CA ALA A 106 0.01 -7.64 -2.29
C ALA A 106 -1.06 -6.93 -3.14
N LEU A 107 -1.68 -5.85 -2.62
CA LEU A 107 -2.62 -5.03 -3.39
C LEU A 107 -1.96 -4.34 -4.60
N MET A 108 -0.73 -3.85 -4.44
CA MET A 108 0.03 -3.25 -5.55
C MET A 108 0.40 -4.29 -6.60
N LEU A 109 0.82 -5.49 -6.21
CA LEU A 109 1.06 -6.59 -7.14
C LEU A 109 -0.20 -6.99 -7.90
N LEU A 110 -1.34 -7.10 -7.22
CA LEU A 110 -2.63 -7.39 -7.84
C LEU A 110 -3.00 -6.31 -8.87
N THR A 111 -2.81 -5.04 -8.50
CA THR A 111 -3.09 -3.90 -9.39
C THR A 111 -2.17 -3.89 -10.61
N THR A 112 -0.87 -4.11 -10.41
CA THR A 112 0.11 -4.25 -11.48
C THR A 112 -0.26 -5.38 -12.43
N TYR A 113 -0.67 -6.55 -11.91
CA TYR A 113 -1.12 -7.67 -12.75
C TYR A 113 -2.30 -7.29 -13.63
N CYS A 114 -3.34 -6.66 -13.05
CA CYS A 114 -4.50 -6.22 -13.81
C CYS A 114 -4.14 -5.18 -14.88
N GLN A 115 -3.26 -4.23 -14.58
CA GLN A 115 -2.84 -3.19 -15.53
C GLN A 115 -1.98 -3.73 -16.67
N VAL A 116 -1.07 -4.68 -16.38
CA VAL A 116 -0.28 -5.38 -17.40
C VAL A 116 -1.19 -6.22 -18.30
N ALA A 117 -2.18 -6.93 -17.73
CA ALA A 117 -3.14 -7.72 -18.49
C ALA A 117 -4.01 -6.85 -19.42
N LEU A 118 -4.33 -5.63 -18.99
CA LEU A 118 -5.04 -4.64 -19.81
C LEU A 118 -4.13 -3.86 -20.78
N LYS A 119 -2.83 -4.15 -20.81
CA LYS A 119 -1.81 -3.48 -21.65
C LYS A 119 -1.69 -1.97 -21.36
N ASP A 120 -2.07 -1.52 -20.17
CA ASP A 120 -1.90 -0.13 -19.74
C ASP A 120 -0.59 0.04 -18.98
N TYR A 121 0.51 0.13 -19.73
CA TYR A 121 1.85 0.27 -19.17
C TYR A 121 2.07 1.62 -18.50
N SER A 122 1.38 2.67 -18.95
CA SER A 122 1.46 4.00 -18.34
C SER A 122 0.92 3.98 -16.91
N ALA A 123 -0.22 3.32 -16.68
CA ALA A 123 -0.77 3.14 -15.34
C ALA A 123 0.12 2.24 -14.47
N THR A 124 0.79 1.25 -15.07
CA THR A 124 1.62 0.24 -14.38
C THR A 124 2.84 0.83 -13.64
N ILE A 125 3.37 1.97 -14.09
CA ILE A 125 4.52 2.63 -13.45
C ILE A 125 4.21 3.01 -12.00
N VAL A 126 2.96 3.43 -11.73
CA VAL A 126 2.53 3.91 -10.41
C VAL A 126 2.56 2.81 -9.34
N PRO A 127 1.85 1.67 -9.45
CA PRO A 127 1.90 0.61 -8.45
C PRO A 127 3.29 -0.01 -8.32
N CYS A 128 4.08 -0.08 -9.40
CA CYS A 128 5.49 -0.51 -9.33
C CYS A 128 6.33 0.44 -8.46
N GLY A 129 6.17 1.76 -8.61
CA GLY A 129 6.83 2.75 -7.75
C GLY A 129 6.46 2.59 -6.27
N TYR A 130 5.17 2.40 -5.97
CA TYR A 130 4.71 2.12 -4.61
C TYR A 130 5.30 0.80 -4.07
N PHE A 131 5.35 -0.24 -4.88
CA PHE A 131 5.93 -1.53 -4.49
C PHE A 131 7.41 -1.40 -4.06
N CYS A 132 8.20 -0.62 -4.80
CA CYS A 132 9.60 -0.34 -4.44
C CYS A 132 9.71 0.45 -3.12
N LEU A 133 8.87 1.47 -2.91
CA LEU A 133 8.85 2.26 -1.67
C LEU A 133 8.43 1.42 -0.47
N LEU A 134 7.40 0.59 -0.61
CA LEU A 134 6.93 -0.32 0.42
C LEU A 134 7.96 -1.39 0.75
N SER A 135 8.66 -1.94 -0.25
CA SER A 135 9.73 -2.92 -0.02
C SER A 135 10.87 -2.34 0.81
N ARG A 136 11.28 -1.09 0.53
CA ARG A 136 12.28 -0.37 1.34
C ARG A 136 11.78 -0.09 2.76
N LEU A 137 10.50 0.28 2.89
CA LEU A 137 9.89 0.51 4.20
C LEU A 137 9.83 -0.79 5.01
N TYR A 138 9.44 -1.91 4.40
CA TYR A 138 9.37 -3.22 5.03
C TYR A 138 10.73 -3.63 5.59
N PHE A 139 11.79 -3.51 4.80
CA PHE A 139 13.15 -3.82 5.25
C PHE A 139 13.61 -2.90 6.40
N SER A 140 13.20 -1.63 6.37
CA SER A 140 13.50 -0.67 7.45
C SER A 140 12.77 -1.01 8.74
N LEU A 141 11.49 -1.42 8.65
CA LEU A 141 10.70 -1.90 9.79
C LEU A 141 11.26 -3.19 10.38
N ASP A 142 11.69 -4.13 9.53
CA ASP A 142 12.30 -5.40 9.94
C ASP A 142 13.60 -5.17 10.73
N LYS A 143 14.44 -4.25 10.24
CA LYS A 143 15.67 -3.83 10.95
C LYS A 143 15.39 -3.20 12.33
N ILE A 144 14.27 -2.50 12.48
CA ILE A 144 13.84 -1.91 13.77
C ILE A 144 13.33 -3.00 14.72
N GLU A 145 12.53 -3.95 14.23
CA GLU A 145 12.01 -5.06 15.03
C GLU A 145 13.13 -5.97 15.53
N SER A 146 14.08 -6.34 14.65
CA SER A 146 15.24 -7.16 15.02
C SER A 146 16.11 -6.53 16.10
N ARG A 147 16.18 -5.20 16.16
CA ARG A 147 16.91 -4.46 17.21
C ARG A 147 16.18 -4.40 18.55
N ARG A 148 14.88 -4.63 18.58
CA ARG A 148 14.09 -4.64 19.82
C ARG A 148 14.13 -6.01 20.51
N VAL A 149 14.36 -7.07 19.74
CA VAL A 149 14.42 -8.45 20.25
C VAL A 149 15.83 -8.80 20.77
N LYS A 150 16.84 -7.95 20.52
CA LYS A 150 18.21 -8.07 21.06
C LYS A 150 18.42 -7.10 22.21
#